data_AF-A0A953VJC1-F1
#
_entry.id   AF-A0A953VJC1-F1
#
_cell.length_a   1.000
_cell.length_b   1.000
_cell.length_c   1.000
_cell.angle_alpha   90.00
_cell.angle_beta   90.00
_cell.angle_gamma   90.00
#
_symmetry.space_group_name_H-M   'P 1'
#
loop_
_entity.id
_entity.type
_entity.pdbx_description
1 polymer ?
#
loop_
_entity_poly.entity_id
_entity_poly.type
_entity_poly.pdbx_seq_one_letter_code
_entity_poly.pdbx_strand_id
1 'polypeptide(L)'
;MYGNAAIDLRPHPHVSSTDRRMASPALLALFADDHRIYLSGDERVGRQLEHTILKAHDDGIYHLECAASKTRTIAFDLDLDPARANELAEQPLPGFVSGTRIETPIGPIPVEQLKTGDLVLTADGDAHAVLWQSRQSYSSRQLQNNPGLQPILIRKDALAHGLPAADLLISPNQRVLIDDWRAELMFGEAGVLVSAVALIDDNQIRRAAIQSEVTYHSLLLEDHRIVAAEGLATDSLFPDERTIAGLSPSDQNSLMLAIPDMGLADNTRATRHPVLSAAESLALLGG
;
A
#
# COMPACT_ATOMS: atom_id res chain seq x y z
N MET A 1 -8.94 -15.95 16.63
CA MET A 1 -9.11 -17.10 15.70
C MET A 1 -9.07 -16.54 14.29
N TYR A 2 -7.90 -16.48 13.67
CA TYR A 2 -7.78 -16.09 12.25
C TYR A 2 -7.32 -17.33 11.50
N GLY A 3 -8.30 -18.10 11.04
CA GLY A 3 -8.06 -19.25 10.18
C GLY A 3 -7.96 -18.78 8.73
N ASN A 4 -7.11 -19.44 7.96
CA ASN A 4 -7.17 -19.47 6.51
C ASN A 4 -8.59 -19.85 6.08
N ALA A 5 -9.45 -18.86 5.84
CA ALA A 5 -10.79 -19.10 5.36
C ALA A 5 -10.72 -19.28 3.84
N ALA A 6 -10.96 -20.51 3.37
CA ALA A 6 -11.25 -20.74 1.97
C ALA A 6 -12.51 -19.93 1.59
N ILE A 7 -12.37 -18.95 0.71
CA ILE A 7 -13.49 -18.18 0.19
C ILE A 7 -14.13 -19.02 -0.94
N ASP A 8 -15.39 -19.41 -0.74
CA ASP A 8 -16.17 -20.21 -1.69
C ASP A 8 -16.56 -19.33 -2.89
N LEU A 9 -15.92 -19.53 -4.04
CA LEU A 9 -16.24 -18.80 -5.25
C LEU A 9 -17.44 -19.40 -5.96
N ARG A 10 -18.48 -18.59 -6.16
CA ARG A 10 -19.64 -18.99 -6.95
C ARG A 10 -19.62 -18.29 -8.31
N PRO A 11 -19.79 -19.05 -9.41
CA PRO A 11 -19.96 -18.44 -10.72
C PRO A 11 -21.27 -17.64 -10.76
N HIS A 12 -21.19 -16.37 -11.15
CA HIS A 12 -22.33 -15.47 -11.18
C HIS A 12 -23.42 -15.98 -12.16
N PRO A 13 -24.73 -15.86 -11.83
CA PRO A 13 -25.82 -16.48 -12.59
C PRO A 13 -25.97 -16.00 -14.03
N HIS A 14 -25.34 -14.90 -14.43
CA HIS A 14 -25.39 -14.38 -15.81
C HIS A 14 -24.17 -14.74 -16.69
N VAL A 15 -23.25 -15.56 -16.19
CA VAL A 15 -22.07 -16.02 -16.93
C VAL A 15 -22.43 -17.11 -17.95
N SER A 16 -21.83 -17.07 -19.15
CA SER A 16 -22.12 -17.98 -20.26
C SER A 16 -21.87 -19.46 -19.88
N SER A 17 -22.59 -20.40 -20.51
CA SER A 17 -22.47 -21.83 -20.20
C SER A 17 -21.08 -22.42 -20.48
N THR A 18 -20.29 -21.77 -21.34
CA THR A 18 -18.89 -22.13 -21.63
C THR A 18 -17.98 -21.76 -20.46
N ASP A 19 -18.21 -20.61 -19.83
CA ASP A 19 -17.41 -20.11 -18.71
C ASP A 19 -17.76 -20.83 -17.38
N ARG A 20 -19.01 -21.30 -17.22
CA ARG A 20 -19.44 -22.12 -16.06
C ARG A 20 -18.75 -23.48 -15.95
N ARG A 21 -18.29 -24.08 -17.06
CA ARG A 21 -17.63 -25.40 -17.05
C ARG A 21 -16.21 -25.37 -16.48
N MET A 22 -15.55 -24.20 -16.47
CA MET A 22 -14.22 -24.04 -15.88
C MET A 22 -14.26 -23.74 -14.38
N ALA A 23 -15.38 -23.24 -13.87
CA ALA A 23 -15.64 -23.01 -12.45
C ALA A 23 -16.08 -24.29 -11.72
N SER A 24 -15.33 -25.39 -11.87
CA SER A 24 -15.59 -26.59 -11.07
C SER A 24 -15.24 -26.31 -9.59
N PRO A 25 -16.01 -26.78 -8.60
CA PRO A 25 -15.79 -26.50 -7.18
C PRO A 25 -14.41 -26.93 -6.64
N ALA A 26 -13.69 -27.77 -7.37
CA ALA A 26 -12.41 -28.32 -6.92
C ALA A 26 -11.22 -27.37 -7.05
N LEU A 27 -11.41 -26.15 -7.58
CA LEU A 27 -10.37 -25.55 -8.40
C LEU A 27 -10.07 -24.06 -8.14
N LEU A 28 -10.59 -23.48 -7.05
CA LEU A 28 -10.26 -22.10 -6.67
C LEU A 28 -10.15 -22.01 -5.14
N ALA A 29 -8.96 -22.23 -4.61
CA ALA A 29 -8.64 -21.83 -3.25
C ALA A 29 -8.09 -20.41 -3.29
N LEU A 30 -8.88 -19.44 -2.81
CA LEU A 30 -8.36 -18.12 -2.45
C LEU A 30 -7.52 -18.26 -1.19
N PHE A 31 -6.21 -18.13 -1.33
CA PHE A 31 -5.36 -17.74 -0.21
C PHE A 31 -5.32 -16.21 -0.21
N ALA A 32 -5.99 -15.60 0.76
CA ALA A 32 -5.83 -14.19 1.06
C ALA A 32 -4.70 -14.10 2.09
N ASP A 33 -3.48 -13.89 1.59
CA ASP A 33 -2.39 -13.41 2.43
C ASP A 33 -2.00 -12.05 1.87
N ASP A 34 -2.04 -11.06 2.74
CA ASP A 34 -1.57 -9.69 2.53
C ASP A 34 -1.62 -9.15 1.08
N HIS A 35 -2.86 -8.83 0.68
CA HIS A 35 -3.17 -8.12 -0.56
C HIS A 35 -2.85 -8.89 -1.86
N ARG A 36 -2.79 -10.23 -1.81
CA ARG A 36 -2.73 -11.09 -2.99
C ARG A 36 -3.95 -12.02 -3.03
N ILE A 37 -4.58 -12.13 -4.20
CA ILE A 37 -5.55 -13.18 -4.49
C ILE A 37 -4.84 -14.19 -5.39
N TYR A 38 -4.58 -15.39 -4.86
CA TYR A 38 -4.03 -16.50 -5.62
C TYR A 38 -5.15 -17.32 -6.25
N LEU A 39 -5.05 -17.57 -7.55
CA LEU A 39 -5.98 -18.43 -8.30
C LEU A 39 -5.16 -19.62 -8.80
N SER A 40 -5.32 -20.78 -8.15
CA SER A 40 -4.65 -22.02 -8.59
C SER A 40 -5.54 -22.77 -9.57
N GLY A 41 -5.19 -22.76 -10.86
CA GLY A 41 -5.82 -23.56 -11.91
C GLY A 41 -5.16 -24.95 -12.07
N ASP A 42 -5.96 -26.02 -12.04
CA ASP A 42 -5.77 -27.41 -12.51
C ASP A 42 -4.33 -27.94 -12.51
N GLU A 43 -4.05 -28.94 -11.66
CA GLU A 43 -2.75 -29.63 -11.48
C GLU A 43 -2.08 -30.12 -12.79
N ARG A 44 -2.79 -30.10 -13.92
CA ARG A 44 -2.23 -30.44 -15.24
C ARG A 44 -1.52 -29.30 -15.96
N VAL A 45 -1.71 -28.04 -15.58
CA VAL A 45 -1.06 -26.89 -16.21
C VAL A 45 -0.52 -26.00 -15.10
N GLY A 46 0.67 -26.35 -14.57
CA GLY A 46 1.40 -25.56 -13.57
C GLY A 46 1.84 -24.19 -14.07
N ARG A 47 0.89 -23.31 -14.40
CA ARG A 47 1.11 -21.89 -14.68
C ARG A 47 0.51 -21.08 -13.55
N GLN A 48 1.40 -20.60 -12.70
CA GLN A 48 1.16 -19.49 -11.78
C GLN A 48 0.64 -18.31 -12.61
N LEU A 49 -0.59 -17.86 -12.34
CA LEU A 49 -1.11 -16.64 -12.95
C LEU A 49 -0.44 -15.46 -12.25
N GLU A 50 0.56 -14.87 -12.90
CA GLU A 50 1.21 -13.66 -12.43
C GLU A 50 0.31 -12.45 -12.74
N HIS A 51 -0.04 -11.73 -11.68
CA HIS A 51 -0.80 -10.47 -11.64
C HIS A 51 -2.29 -10.56 -12.01
N THR A 52 -3.15 -10.10 -11.09
CA THR A 52 -4.56 -9.87 -11.42
C THR A 52 -5.08 -8.62 -10.73
N ILE A 53 -5.67 -7.74 -11.53
CA ILE A 53 -6.38 -6.54 -11.04
C ILE A 53 -7.83 -6.95 -10.80
N LEU A 54 -8.32 -6.74 -9.58
CA LEU A 54 -9.75 -6.82 -9.26
C LEU A 54 -10.37 -5.45 -9.50
N LYS A 55 -11.31 -5.37 -10.44
CA LYS A 55 -12.20 -4.22 -10.55
C LYS A 55 -13.51 -4.57 -9.87
N ALA A 56 -13.83 -3.88 -8.79
CA ALA A 56 -15.12 -3.97 -8.12
C ALA A 56 -16.17 -3.14 -8.89
N HIS A 57 -17.35 -3.70 -9.09
CA HIS A 57 -18.51 -2.99 -9.61
C HIS A 57 -19.59 -2.83 -8.52
N ASP A 58 -20.42 -1.80 -8.66
CA ASP A 58 -21.48 -1.41 -7.72
C ASP A 58 -22.56 -2.50 -7.51
N ASP A 59 -22.56 -3.54 -8.34
CA ASP A 59 -23.48 -4.68 -8.31
C ASP A 59 -22.92 -5.91 -7.58
N GLY A 60 -21.73 -5.80 -6.97
CA GLY A 60 -21.07 -6.91 -6.28
C GLY A 60 -20.35 -7.87 -7.23
N ILE A 61 -20.27 -7.53 -8.51
CA ILE A 61 -19.52 -8.30 -9.51
C ILE A 61 -18.07 -7.81 -9.51
N TYR A 62 -17.13 -8.75 -9.34
CA TYR A 62 -15.71 -8.48 -9.47
C TYR A 62 -15.21 -9.00 -10.81
N HIS A 63 -14.46 -8.17 -11.53
CA HIS A 63 -13.79 -8.56 -12.76
C HIS A 63 -12.31 -8.78 -12.51
N LEU A 64 -11.81 -9.98 -12.82
CA LEU A 64 -10.37 -10.25 -12.93
C LEU A 64 -9.93 -9.93 -14.35
N GLU A 65 -8.94 -9.05 -14.48
CA GLU A 65 -8.24 -8.79 -15.74
C GLU A 65 -6.87 -9.47 -15.70
N CYS A 66 -6.70 -10.54 -16.49
CA CYS A 66 -5.44 -11.30 -16.53
C CYS A 66 -4.47 -10.70 -17.55
N ALA A 67 -3.30 -10.27 -17.08
CA ALA A 67 -2.28 -9.59 -17.89
C ALA A 67 -1.69 -10.50 -19.00
N ALA A 68 -1.69 -11.82 -18.81
CA ALA A 68 -1.05 -12.77 -19.71
C ALA A 68 -1.79 -13.00 -21.05
N SER A 69 -3.05 -12.59 -21.18
CA SER A 69 -3.76 -12.66 -22.46
C SER A 69 -4.77 -11.53 -22.58
N LYS A 70 -4.61 -10.68 -23.59
CA LYS A 70 -5.63 -9.70 -23.97
C LYS A 70 -7.02 -10.33 -23.97
N THR A 71 -7.88 -9.82 -23.08
CA THR A 71 -9.33 -10.04 -23.02
C THR A 71 -9.78 -11.47 -22.70
N ARG A 72 -9.80 -11.81 -21.40
CA ARG A 72 -10.80 -12.72 -20.85
C ARG A 72 -11.19 -12.26 -19.46
N THR A 73 -12.37 -11.65 -19.36
CA THR A 73 -13.00 -11.28 -18.09
C THR A 73 -13.68 -12.52 -17.54
N ILE A 74 -13.22 -13.01 -16.40
CA ILE A 74 -13.98 -13.99 -15.60
C ILE A 74 -14.72 -13.17 -14.55
N ALA A 75 -16.02 -13.39 -14.41
CA ALA A 75 -16.85 -12.78 -13.36
C ALA A 75 -17.18 -13.85 -12.32
N PHE A 76 -16.92 -13.54 -11.06
CA PHE A 76 -17.19 -14.41 -9.90
C PHE A 76 -17.76 -13.54 -8.78
N ASP A 77 -18.64 -14.12 -7.99
CA ASP A 77 -19.13 -13.50 -6.77
C ASP A 77 -18.06 -13.74 -5.69
N LEU A 78 -17.42 -12.67 -5.21
CA LEU A 78 -16.65 -12.74 -3.96
C LEU A 78 -17.61 -12.49 -2.81
N ASP A 79 -17.65 -13.43 -1.87
CA ASP A 79 -18.24 -13.19 -0.55
C ASP A 79 -17.26 -12.35 0.30
N LEU A 80 -16.89 -11.18 -0.25
CA LEU A 80 -16.23 -10.11 0.47
C LEU A 80 -17.30 -9.08 0.79
N ASP A 81 -17.28 -8.59 2.03
CA ASP A 81 -17.99 -7.36 2.39
C ASP A 81 -17.61 -6.26 1.36
N PRO A 82 -18.59 -5.68 0.64
CA PRO A 82 -18.35 -4.62 -0.33
C PRO A 82 -17.51 -3.47 0.23
N ALA A 83 -17.60 -3.20 1.54
CA ALA A 83 -16.74 -2.22 2.20
C ALA A 83 -15.25 -2.62 2.18
N ARG A 84 -14.94 -3.90 2.44
CA ARG A 84 -13.56 -4.45 2.37
C ARG A 84 -13.06 -4.53 0.94
N ALA A 85 -13.95 -4.78 -0.03
CA ALA A 85 -13.54 -4.88 -1.42
C ALA A 85 -13.25 -3.51 -2.05
N ASN A 86 -14.03 -2.48 -1.70
CA ASN A 86 -13.73 -1.09 -2.07
C ASN A 86 -12.46 -0.57 -1.41
N GLU A 87 -12.19 -0.97 -0.17
CA GLU A 87 -10.93 -0.67 0.52
C GLU A 87 -9.71 -1.24 -0.23
N LEU A 88 -9.88 -2.34 -0.97
CA LEU A 88 -8.82 -2.98 -1.77
C LEU A 88 -8.73 -2.44 -3.22
N ALA A 89 -9.78 -1.82 -3.74
CA ALA A 89 -9.88 -1.43 -5.16
C ALA A 89 -9.25 -0.06 -5.47
N GLU A 90 -9.26 0.88 -4.52
CA GLU A 90 -8.67 2.21 -4.69
C GLU A 90 -7.98 2.63 -3.39
N GLN A 91 -6.66 2.72 -3.43
CA GLN A 91 -5.83 3.16 -2.30
C GLN A 91 -4.86 4.24 -2.76
N PRO A 92 -4.59 5.25 -1.91
CA PRO A 92 -3.53 6.21 -2.19
C PRO A 92 -2.17 5.50 -2.20
N LEU A 93 -1.23 6.08 -2.95
CA LEU A 93 0.17 5.70 -2.78
C LEU A 93 0.63 5.92 -1.33
N PRO A 94 1.66 5.18 -0.87
CA PRO A 94 2.42 5.56 0.33
C PRO A 94 2.82 7.03 0.23
N GLY A 95 2.36 7.85 1.15
CA GLY A 95 2.67 9.27 1.12
C GLY A 95 2.14 10.06 2.31
N PHE A 96 2.48 11.34 2.29
CA PHE A 96 2.25 12.30 3.36
C PHE A 96 1.14 13.27 3.00
N VAL A 97 0.28 13.63 3.94
CA VAL A 97 -0.73 14.67 3.70
C VAL A 97 -0.07 16.06 3.63
N SER A 98 -0.55 16.94 2.75
CA SER A 98 -0.10 18.35 2.69
C SER A 98 0.02 18.99 4.08
N GLY A 99 1.09 19.74 4.31
CA GLY A 99 1.44 20.36 5.58
C GLY A 99 2.35 19.51 6.47
N THR A 100 2.46 18.20 6.19
CA THR A 100 3.43 17.32 6.88
C THR A 100 4.84 17.80 6.59
N ARG A 101 5.62 18.08 7.64
CA ARG A 101 7.00 18.51 7.51
C ARG A 101 7.94 17.32 7.41
N ILE A 102 8.80 17.34 6.39
CA ILE A 102 9.88 16.38 6.18
C ILE A 102 11.18 17.03 6.60
N GLU A 103 12.02 16.30 7.33
CA GLU A 103 13.33 16.79 7.74
C GLU A 103 14.25 16.99 6.53
N THR A 104 14.92 18.14 6.47
CA THR A 104 15.89 18.48 5.43
C THR A 104 17.15 19.08 6.06
N PRO A 105 18.29 19.15 5.34
CA PRO A 105 19.51 19.76 5.88
C PRO A 105 19.35 21.23 6.30
N ILE A 106 18.32 21.92 5.81
CA ILE A 106 18.02 23.32 6.14
C ILE A 106 16.84 23.47 7.11
N GLY A 107 16.42 22.37 7.74
CA GLY A 107 15.29 22.29 8.67
C GLY A 107 14.04 21.64 8.06
N PRO A 108 12.96 21.46 8.85
CA PRO A 108 11.75 20.79 8.37
C PRO A 108 11.02 21.61 7.30
N ILE A 109 10.68 20.99 6.16
CA ILE A 109 9.95 21.62 5.05
C ILE A 109 8.64 20.88 4.80
N PRO A 110 7.49 21.58 4.60
CA PRO A 110 6.26 20.92 4.19
C PRO A 110 6.43 20.11 2.91
N VAL A 111 5.92 18.89 2.88
CA VAL A 111 6.12 17.93 1.77
C VAL A 111 5.70 18.51 0.41
N GLU A 112 4.65 19.33 0.36
CA GLU A 112 4.16 19.96 -0.87
C GLU A 112 5.08 21.05 -1.44
N GLN A 113 6.10 21.47 -0.67
CA GLN A 113 7.09 22.47 -1.10
C GLN A 113 8.39 21.84 -1.59
N LEU A 114 8.64 20.57 -1.26
CA LEU A 114 9.78 19.82 -1.79
C LEU A 114 9.65 19.64 -3.30
N LYS A 115 10.77 19.61 -4.00
CA LYS A 115 10.85 19.45 -5.45
C LYS A 115 11.96 18.47 -5.81
N THR A 116 11.92 17.96 -7.03
CA THR A 116 13.04 17.19 -7.59
C THR A 116 14.35 17.97 -7.45
N GLY A 117 15.36 17.32 -6.87
CA GLY A 117 16.67 17.88 -6.55
C GLY A 117 16.82 18.40 -5.12
N ASP A 118 15.72 18.66 -4.40
CA ASP A 118 15.81 19.03 -2.98
C ASP A 118 16.31 17.87 -2.14
N LEU A 119 17.08 18.16 -1.09
CA LEU A 119 17.64 17.16 -0.20
C LEU A 119 16.72 16.90 0.99
N VAL A 120 16.47 15.64 1.29
CA VAL A 120 15.79 15.20 2.51
C VAL A 120 16.76 14.45 3.41
N LEU A 121 16.64 14.64 4.72
CA LEU A 121 17.43 13.88 5.70
C LEU A 121 16.83 12.50 5.90
N THR A 122 17.71 11.52 5.98
CA THR A 122 17.35 10.12 6.23
C THR A 122 17.75 9.70 7.65
N ALA A 123 17.12 8.64 8.16
CA ALA A 123 17.43 8.10 9.49
C ALA A 123 18.89 7.63 9.63
N ASP A 124 19.54 7.29 8.51
CA ASP A 124 20.97 6.94 8.46
C ASP A 124 21.89 8.17 8.70
N GLY A 125 21.35 9.38 8.75
CA GLY A 125 22.09 10.64 8.95
C GLY A 125 22.55 11.31 7.66
N ASP A 126 22.34 10.67 6.51
CA ASP A 126 22.70 11.20 5.19
C ASP A 126 21.53 11.95 4.55
N ALA A 127 21.87 12.85 3.62
CA ALA A 127 20.90 13.63 2.84
C ALA A 127 20.83 13.12 1.40
N HIS A 128 19.62 12.86 0.92
CA HIS A 128 19.38 12.30 -0.42
C HIS A 128 18.45 13.19 -1.23
N ALA A 129 18.71 13.28 -2.53
CA ALA A 129 17.89 14.10 -3.42
C ALA A 129 16.54 13.43 -3.72
N VAL A 130 15.48 14.23 -3.69
CA VAL A 130 14.18 13.85 -4.24
C VAL A 130 14.34 13.69 -5.75
N LEU A 131 14.08 12.50 -6.28
CA LEU A 131 14.07 12.24 -7.72
C LEU A 131 12.71 12.55 -8.32
N TRP A 132 11.65 12.21 -7.61
CA TRP A 132 10.29 12.38 -8.08
C TRP A 132 9.31 12.57 -6.93
N GLN A 133 8.21 13.26 -7.21
CA GLN A 133 7.12 13.48 -6.28
C GLN A 133 5.77 13.19 -6.95
N SER A 134 4.90 12.46 -6.26
CA SER A 134 3.49 12.32 -6.65
C SER A 134 2.62 13.38 -5.97
N ARG A 135 1.46 13.67 -6.58
CA ARG A 135 0.39 14.42 -5.93
C ARG A 135 -0.96 13.79 -6.25
N GLN A 136 -1.58 13.16 -5.24
CA GLN A 136 -2.91 12.56 -5.37
C GLN A 136 -3.91 13.29 -4.47
N SER A 137 -4.99 13.84 -5.04
CA SER A 137 -6.02 14.56 -4.28
C SER A 137 -7.35 13.83 -4.31
N TYR A 138 -7.97 13.72 -3.15
CA TYR A 138 -9.24 13.04 -2.95
C TYR A 138 -10.24 14.00 -2.31
N SER A 139 -11.38 14.17 -2.96
CA SER A 139 -12.48 15.00 -2.46
C SER A 139 -13.08 14.40 -1.18
N SER A 140 -13.73 15.25 -0.37
CA SER A 140 -14.42 14.80 0.85
C SER A 140 -15.45 13.70 0.58
N ARG A 141 -16.11 13.71 -0.60
CA ARG A 141 -17.04 12.66 -1.01
C ARG A 141 -16.34 11.32 -1.24
N GLN A 142 -15.18 11.32 -1.91
CA GLN A 142 -14.40 10.09 -2.11
C GLN A 142 -13.94 9.51 -0.77
N LEU A 143 -13.45 10.35 0.13
CA LEU A 143 -13.02 9.95 1.47
C LEU A 143 -14.17 9.40 2.33
N GLN A 144 -15.38 9.93 2.19
CA GLN A 144 -16.57 9.42 2.89
C GLN A 144 -17.04 8.08 2.32
N ASN A 145 -16.95 7.90 1.01
CA ASN A 145 -17.42 6.69 0.33
C ASN A 145 -16.40 5.54 0.39
N ASN A 146 -15.11 5.84 0.56
CA ASN A 146 -14.05 4.86 0.65
C ASN A 146 -13.15 5.15 1.87
N PRO A 147 -13.38 4.45 3.00
CA PRO A 147 -12.53 4.55 4.18
C PRO A 147 -11.05 4.23 3.90
N GLY A 148 -10.75 3.38 2.92
CA GLY A 148 -9.39 3.04 2.48
C GLY A 148 -8.59 4.23 1.93
N LEU A 149 -9.25 5.34 1.58
CA LEU A 149 -8.61 6.58 1.16
C LEU A 149 -8.36 7.55 2.32
N GLN A 150 -8.96 7.32 3.49
CA GLN A 150 -8.84 8.24 4.63
C GLN A 150 -7.45 8.17 5.24
N PRO A 151 -6.84 9.32 5.59
CA PRO A 151 -5.54 9.33 6.24
C PRO A 151 -5.57 8.60 7.58
N ILE A 152 -4.42 8.08 7.97
CA ILE A 152 -4.16 7.67 9.35
C ILE A 152 -3.57 8.86 10.10
N LEU A 153 -4.23 9.23 11.18
CA LEU A 153 -3.72 10.18 12.17
C LEU A 153 -2.91 9.40 13.19
N ILE A 154 -1.62 9.72 13.29
CA ILE A 154 -0.75 9.32 14.39
C ILE A 154 -0.58 10.55 15.26
N ARG A 155 -1.14 10.53 16.48
CA ARG A 155 -1.03 11.67 17.40
C ARG A 155 0.42 11.90 17.82
N LYS A 156 0.73 13.15 18.17
CA LYS A 156 1.97 13.47 18.86
C LYS A 156 2.18 12.52 20.05
N ASP A 157 3.42 12.06 20.23
CA ASP A 157 3.81 11.15 21.32
C ASP A 157 3.14 9.75 21.29
N ALA A 158 2.46 9.37 20.20
CA ALA A 158 1.67 8.13 20.13
C ALA A 158 2.52 6.86 20.14
N LEU A 159 3.70 6.87 19.51
CA LEU A 159 4.56 5.68 19.38
C LEU A 159 5.65 5.66 20.46
N ALA A 160 6.23 6.81 20.76
CA ALA A 160 7.14 7.00 21.86
C ALA A 160 7.15 8.46 22.30
N HIS A 161 7.82 8.78 23.41
CA HIS A 161 7.99 10.18 23.81
C HIS A 161 8.73 10.97 22.72
N GLY A 162 8.09 12.03 22.23
CA GLY A 162 8.56 12.85 21.13
C GLY A 162 8.31 12.29 19.73
N LEU A 163 7.63 11.13 19.60
CA LEU A 163 7.45 10.42 18.33
C LEU A 163 5.96 10.06 18.05
N PRO A 164 5.35 10.64 17.00
CA PRO A 164 5.83 11.80 16.23
C PRO A 164 5.92 13.07 17.10
N ALA A 165 6.71 14.05 16.67
CA ALA A 165 6.91 15.32 17.35
C ALA A 165 5.70 16.27 17.25
N ALA A 166 4.82 16.02 16.28
CA ALA A 166 3.52 16.65 16.09
C ALA A 166 2.50 15.62 15.58
N ASP A 167 1.22 15.96 15.56
CA ASP A 167 0.20 15.12 14.91
C ASP A 167 0.58 14.92 13.43
N LEU A 168 0.68 13.67 13.00
CA LEU A 168 1.10 13.25 11.67
C LEU A 168 -0.07 12.62 10.93
N LEU A 169 -0.33 13.08 9.70
CA LEU A 169 -1.33 12.53 8.79
C LEU A 169 -0.64 11.90 7.58
N ILE A 170 -0.79 10.59 7.42
CA ILE A 170 -0.18 9.81 6.34
C ILE A 170 -1.19 8.90 5.68
N SER A 171 -0.88 8.44 4.47
CA SER A 171 -1.74 7.50 3.78
C SER A 171 -1.76 6.12 4.48
N PRO A 172 -2.83 5.32 4.36
CA PRO A 172 -2.93 4.01 5.02
C PRO A 172 -1.77 3.05 4.74
N ASN A 173 -1.18 3.15 3.54
CA ASN A 173 -0.09 2.29 3.09
C ASN A 173 1.31 2.86 3.35
N GLN A 174 1.40 4.10 3.81
CA GLN A 174 2.67 4.68 4.23
C GLN A 174 3.24 3.80 5.34
N ARG A 175 4.54 3.46 5.26
CA ARG A 175 5.15 2.60 6.26
C ARG A 175 5.95 3.43 7.25
N VAL A 176 5.84 3.01 8.51
CA VAL A 176 6.58 3.54 9.65
C VAL A 176 7.62 2.49 10.05
N LEU A 177 8.84 2.94 10.34
CA LEU A 177 9.88 2.07 10.87
C LEU A 177 9.61 1.80 12.35
N ILE A 178 9.55 0.52 12.71
CA ILE A 178 9.55 0.05 14.10
C ILE A 178 10.88 -0.65 14.34
N ASP A 179 11.74 -0.05 15.15
CA ASP A 179 13.13 -0.45 15.41
C ASP A 179 13.40 -0.74 16.89
N ASP A 180 12.36 -1.15 17.62
CA ASP A 180 12.50 -1.59 19.01
C ASP A 180 12.80 -3.10 19.15
N TRP A 181 12.96 -3.55 20.40
CA TRP A 181 13.32 -4.93 20.75
C TRP A 181 12.41 -6.00 20.13
N ARG A 182 11.17 -5.67 19.75
CA ARG A 182 10.24 -6.61 19.14
C ARG A 182 10.67 -6.99 17.73
N ALA A 183 11.24 -6.05 16.96
CA ALA A 183 11.76 -6.33 15.63
C ALA A 183 12.86 -7.41 15.68
N GLU A 184 13.81 -7.25 16.62
CA GLU A 184 14.89 -8.21 16.81
C GLU A 184 14.38 -9.55 17.36
N LEU A 185 13.51 -9.52 18.37
CA LEU A 185 13.01 -10.74 19.01
C LEU A 185 12.13 -11.59 18.08
N MET A 186 11.25 -10.95 17.30
CA MET A 186 10.23 -11.65 16.51
C MET A 186 10.68 -11.95 15.08
N PHE A 187 11.52 -11.09 14.50
CA PHE A 187 11.91 -11.17 13.09
C PHE A 187 13.42 -11.30 12.87
N GLY A 188 14.25 -11.12 13.91
CA GLY A 188 15.70 -11.16 13.79
C GLY A 188 16.29 -9.94 13.07
N GLU A 189 15.54 -8.84 13.04
CA GLU A 189 15.84 -7.64 12.26
C GLU A 189 16.03 -6.42 13.16
N ALA A 190 16.96 -5.53 12.79
CA ALA A 190 17.20 -4.29 13.56
C ALA A 190 16.03 -3.30 13.48
N GLY A 191 15.16 -3.45 12.48
CA GLY A 191 13.93 -2.69 12.34
C GLY A 191 13.10 -3.22 11.19
N VAL A 192 11.79 -3.04 11.29
CA VAL A 192 10.79 -3.54 10.35
C VAL A 192 9.84 -2.42 9.93
N LEU A 193 9.32 -2.50 8.72
CA LEU A 193 8.37 -1.52 8.18
C LEU A 193 6.95 -2.01 8.35
N VAL A 194 6.13 -1.21 9.04
CA VAL A 194 4.73 -1.49 9.33
C VAL A 194 3.85 -0.44 8.66
N SER A 195 2.80 -0.86 7.96
CA SER A 195 1.86 0.09 7.34
C SER A 195 1.08 0.88 8.40
N ALA A 196 0.79 2.15 8.12
CA ALA A 196 0.07 3.02 9.04
C ALA A 196 -1.30 2.45 9.44
N VAL A 197 -1.99 1.78 8.53
CA VAL A 197 -3.28 1.13 8.82
C VAL A 197 -3.15 -0.03 9.82
N ALA A 198 -2.03 -0.76 9.80
CA ALA A 198 -1.79 -1.84 10.76
C ALA A 198 -1.46 -1.33 12.16
N LEU A 199 -1.04 -0.06 12.30
CA LEU A 199 -0.75 0.58 13.58
C LEU A 199 -1.99 1.13 14.30
N ILE A 200 -3.19 1.05 13.70
CA ILE A 200 -4.42 1.58 14.31
C ILE A 200 -4.68 0.91 15.65
N ASP A 201 -4.86 1.72 16.69
CA ASP A 201 -5.18 1.31 18.06
C ASP A 201 -6.55 1.87 18.53
N ASP A 202 -7.29 2.50 17.61
CA ASP A 202 -8.56 3.20 17.84
C ASP A 202 -8.51 4.34 18.88
N ASN A 203 -7.32 4.78 19.27
CA ASN A 203 -7.09 5.82 20.27
C ASN A 203 -6.12 6.90 19.77
N GLN A 204 -4.81 6.66 19.87
CA GLN A 204 -3.77 7.60 19.46
C GLN A 204 -3.45 7.47 17.97
N ILE A 205 -3.71 6.31 17.39
CA ILE A 205 -3.52 6.01 15.97
C ILE A 205 -4.85 5.54 15.40
N ARG A 206 -5.43 6.35 14.52
CA ARG A 206 -6.77 6.09 13.98
C ARG A 206 -6.99 6.75 12.63
N ARG A 207 -8.00 6.28 11.90
CA ARG A 207 -8.45 6.97 10.68
C ARG A 207 -8.91 8.40 11.02
N ALA A 208 -8.47 9.36 10.23
CA ALA A 208 -8.83 10.76 10.38
C ALA A 208 -10.20 11.03 9.77
N ALA A 209 -11.13 11.54 10.57
CA ALA A 209 -12.45 11.96 10.10
C ALA A 209 -12.35 13.32 9.38
N ILE A 210 -11.88 13.32 8.14
CA ILE A 210 -11.68 14.54 7.33
C ILE A 210 -12.93 14.85 6.51
N GLN A 211 -13.41 16.10 6.62
CA GLN A 211 -14.58 16.61 5.89
C GLN A 211 -14.21 17.52 4.71
N SER A 212 -12.91 17.68 4.43
CA SER A 212 -12.36 18.45 3.32
C SER A 212 -11.64 17.55 2.31
N GLU A 213 -11.17 18.14 1.21
CA GLU A 213 -10.22 17.49 0.32
C GLU A 213 -8.93 17.14 1.08
N VAL A 214 -8.32 16.01 0.72
CA VAL A 214 -7.00 15.59 1.19
C VAL A 214 -6.09 15.43 -0.03
N THR A 215 -4.87 15.97 0.07
CA THR A 215 -3.81 15.74 -0.92
C THR A 215 -2.68 14.96 -0.27
N TYR A 216 -2.32 13.82 -0.86
CA TYR A 216 -1.15 13.02 -0.53
C TYR A 216 0.01 13.34 -1.48
N HIS A 217 1.22 13.33 -0.92
CA HIS A 217 2.47 13.50 -1.64
C HIS A 217 3.40 12.33 -1.34
N SER A 218 3.82 11.61 -2.37
CA SER A 218 4.81 10.54 -2.25
C SER A 218 6.17 11.05 -2.70
N LEU A 219 7.25 10.68 -2.01
CA LEU A 219 8.61 11.06 -2.36
C LEU A 219 9.41 9.84 -2.82
N LEU A 220 9.93 9.87 -4.04
CA LEU A 220 10.90 8.89 -4.52
C LEU A 220 12.32 9.48 -4.42
N LEU A 221 13.24 8.72 -3.82
CA LEU A 221 14.67 9.04 -3.76
C LEU A 221 15.47 8.07 -4.65
N GLU A 222 16.80 8.21 -4.66
CA GLU A 222 17.68 7.33 -5.45
C GLU A 222 17.57 5.85 -5.10
N ASP A 223 17.41 5.56 -3.81
CA ASP A 223 17.12 4.25 -3.25
C ASP A 223 15.95 4.35 -2.28
N HIS A 224 15.43 3.21 -1.86
CA HIS A 224 14.50 3.18 -0.73
C HIS A 224 15.20 3.62 0.55
N ARG A 225 14.76 4.75 1.12
CA ARG A 225 15.31 5.30 2.36
C ARG A 225 14.24 5.49 3.42
N ILE A 226 14.69 5.64 4.65
CA ILE A 226 13.84 6.05 5.76
C ILE A 226 13.99 7.56 5.93
N VAL A 227 12.90 8.29 5.74
CA VAL A 227 12.80 9.75 5.89
C VAL A 227 12.08 10.09 7.19
N ALA A 228 12.47 11.19 7.82
CA ALA A 228 11.80 11.68 9.02
C ALA A 228 10.66 12.64 8.66
N ALA A 229 9.43 12.25 8.99
CA ALA A 229 8.21 13.04 8.80
C ALA A 229 7.63 13.40 10.18
N GLU A 230 7.56 14.70 10.50
CA GLU A 230 7.24 15.18 11.84
C GLU A 230 8.07 14.49 12.94
N GLY A 231 9.36 14.25 12.64
CA GLY A 231 10.30 13.53 13.51
C GLY A 231 10.13 12.00 13.54
N LEU A 232 9.08 11.43 12.94
CA LEU A 232 8.86 9.99 12.88
C LEU A 232 9.53 9.35 11.65
N ALA A 233 10.20 8.23 11.85
CA ALA A 233 10.85 7.46 10.79
C ALA A 233 9.83 6.74 9.89
N THR A 234 9.82 7.08 8.60
CA THR A 234 8.88 6.57 7.59
C THR A 234 9.58 6.22 6.29
N ASP A 235 9.03 5.34 5.45
CA ASP A 235 9.66 5.03 4.17
C ASP A 235 9.47 6.11 3.10
N SER A 236 10.48 6.28 2.23
CA SER A 236 10.29 6.87 0.91
C SER A 236 9.54 5.90 0.00
N LEU A 237 8.90 6.40 -1.05
CA LEU A 237 8.18 5.57 -2.02
C LEU A 237 9.08 4.48 -2.61
N PHE A 238 8.64 3.22 -2.52
CA PHE A 238 9.23 2.11 -3.25
C PHE A 238 8.47 1.88 -4.56
N PRO A 239 9.09 2.06 -5.74
CA PRO A 239 8.41 1.90 -7.02
C PRO A 239 8.33 0.42 -7.42
N ASP A 240 7.53 -0.37 -6.70
CA ASP A 240 7.17 -1.73 -7.10
C ASP A 240 6.08 -1.72 -8.19
N GLU A 241 5.83 -2.90 -8.77
CA GLU A 241 4.82 -3.05 -9.83
C GLU A 241 3.43 -2.59 -9.39
N ARG A 242 3.09 -2.74 -8.11
CA ARG A 242 1.81 -2.29 -7.55
C ARG A 242 1.71 -0.77 -7.52
N THR A 243 2.75 -0.11 -7.00
CA THR A 243 2.87 1.35 -6.95
C THR A 243 2.76 1.93 -8.35
N ILE A 244 3.47 1.35 -9.32
CA ILE A 244 3.43 1.79 -10.71
C ILE A 244 2.03 1.56 -11.30
N ALA A 245 1.41 0.40 -11.10
CA ALA A 245 0.09 0.09 -11.62
C ALA A 245 -1.02 1.01 -11.06
N GLY A 246 -0.88 1.48 -9.81
CA GLY A 246 -1.81 2.40 -9.17
C GLY A 246 -1.72 3.86 -9.62
N LEU A 247 -0.72 4.21 -10.43
CA LEU A 247 -0.52 5.56 -10.93
C LEU A 247 -1.35 5.86 -12.19
N SER A 248 -1.67 7.14 -12.39
CA SER A 248 -2.23 7.60 -13.66
C SER A 248 -1.21 7.40 -14.80
N PRO A 249 -1.62 7.24 -16.08
CA PRO A 249 -0.67 7.06 -17.18
C PRO A 249 0.37 8.20 -17.29
N SER A 250 -0.01 9.44 -16.94
CA SER A 250 0.91 10.57 -16.90
C SER A 250 1.91 10.47 -15.75
N ASP A 251 1.46 10.03 -14.57
CA ASP A 251 2.35 9.84 -13.41
C ASP A 251 3.27 8.65 -13.61
N GLN A 252 2.78 7.56 -14.21
CA GLN A 252 3.60 6.42 -14.62
C GLN A 252 4.72 6.89 -15.56
N ASN A 253 4.38 7.64 -16.61
CA ASN A 253 5.39 8.14 -17.56
C ASN A 253 6.39 9.09 -16.86
N SER A 254 5.91 9.97 -15.99
CA SER A 254 6.77 10.91 -15.25
C SER A 254 7.70 10.18 -14.26
N LEU A 255 7.18 9.18 -13.55
CA LEU A 255 7.95 8.31 -12.67
C LEU A 255 9.01 7.54 -13.47
N MET A 256 8.63 6.96 -14.61
CA MET A 256 9.53 6.21 -15.48
C MET A 256 10.65 7.07 -16.08
N LEU A 257 10.42 8.37 -16.29
CA LEU A 257 11.45 9.32 -16.72
C LEU A 257 12.37 9.76 -15.57
N ALA A 258 11.85 9.78 -14.33
CA ALA A 258 12.60 10.21 -13.15
C ALA A 258 13.43 9.08 -12.52
N ILE A 259 13.04 7.83 -12.78
CA ILE A 259 13.87 6.65 -12.60
C ILE A 259 14.90 6.69 -13.74
N PRO A 260 16.19 7.08 -13.52
CA PRO A 260 17.24 6.93 -14.56
C PRO A 260 17.20 5.52 -15.14
N ASP A 261 17.68 5.28 -16.39
CA ASP A 261 17.72 3.99 -17.12
C ASP A 261 18.06 2.78 -16.22
N MET A 262 17.09 2.36 -15.43
CA MET A 262 17.23 1.40 -14.34
C MET A 262 16.40 0.24 -14.83
N GLY A 263 17.09 -0.84 -15.18
CA GLY A 263 16.46 -2.05 -15.64
C GLY A 263 15.38 -2.46 -14.65
N LEU A 264 14.11 -2.21 -14.99
CA LEU A 264 12.94 -2.77 -14.30
C LEU A 264 12.99 -4.31 -14.22
N ALA A 265 13.93 -4.94 -14.92
CA ALA A 265 14.21 -6.36 -14.94
C ALA A 265 15.15 -6.85 -13.82
N ASP A 266 15.79 -5.95 -13.06
CA ASP A 266 16.70 -6.33 -11.98
C ASP A 266 15.93 -6.54 -10.67
N ASN A 267 15.69 -7.80 -10.31
CA ASN A 267 15.14 -8.28 -9.04
C ASN A 267 16.03 -7.95 -7.81
N THR A 268 16.91 -6.96 -7.90
CA THR A 268 17.91 -6.60 -6.88
C THR A 268 17.47 -5.46 -5.97
N ARG A 269 16.35 -4.79 -6.27
CA ARG A 269 15.80 -3.75 -5.40
C ARG A 269 15.08 -4.36 -4.20
N ALA A 270 15.53 -3.99 -3.02
CA ALA A 270 14.88 -4.31 -1.76
C ALA A 270 14.52 -3.02 -1.03
N THR A 271 13.47 -3.09 -0.21
CA THR A 271 13.26 -2.08 0.81
C THR A 271 14.41 -2.11 1.81
N ARG A 272 14.73 -0.96 2.40
CA ARG A 272 15.84 -0.80 3.37
C ARG A 272 15.69 -1.72 4.59
N HIS A 273 14.45 -1.98 4.98
CA HIS A 273 14.04 -2.88 6.05
C HIS A 273 12.95 -3.82 5.53
N PRO A 274 12.80 -5.02 6.11
CA PRO A 274 11.71 -5.92 5.75
C PRO A 274 10.35 -5.27 6.02
N VAL A 275 9.43 -5.44 5.06
CA VAL A 275 8.05 -4.99 5.19
C VAL A 275 7.24 -6.12 5.77
N LEU A 276 6.59 -5.87 6.91
CA LEU A 276 5.70 -6.85 7.52
C LEU A 276 4.37 -6.92 6.79
N SER A 277 3.84 -8.14 6.73
CA SER A 277 2.44 -8.37 6.43
C SER A 277 1.53 -7.85 7.55
N ALA A 278 0.22 -7.75 7.33
CA ALA A 278 -0.77 -7.40 8.33
C ALA A 278 -0.81 -8.45 9.45
N ALA A 279 -0.66 -9.74 9.13
CA ALA A 279 -0.57 -10.80 10.12
C ALA A 279 0.67 -10.67 11.01
N GLU A 280 1.84 -10.40 10.40
CA GLU A 280 3.08 -10.15 11.14
C GLU A 280 3.03 -8.86 11.95
N SER A 281 2.41 -7.80 11.40
CA SER A 281 2.21 -6.52 12.07
C SER A 281 1.33 -6.67 13.32
N LEU A 282 0.23 -7.42 13.21
CA LEU A 282 -0.62 -7.74 14.37
C LEU A 282 0.16 -8.52 15.44
N ALA A 283 0.99 -9.48 15.03
CA ALA A 283 1.84 -10.22 15.96
C ALA A 283 2.85 -9.29 16.67
N LEU A 284 3.50 -8.38 15.93
CA LEU A 284 4.42 -7.38 16.48
C LEU A 284 3.76 -6.46 17.51
N LEU A 285 2.48 -6.10 17.29
CA LEU A 285 1.75 -5.16 18.14
C LEU A 285 1.08 -5.82 19.36
N GLY A 286 1.18 -7.14 19.51
CA GLY A 286 0.79 -7.85 20.74
C GLY A 286 -0.60 -8.46 20.76
N GLY A 287 -1.38 -8.34 19.67
CA GLY A 287 -2.69 -9.00 19.50
C GLY A 287 -3.85 -8.45 20.32
#